data_AF-A0A9E5FJG1-F1
#
_entry.id   AF-A0A9E5FJG1-F1
#
_cell.length_a   1.000
_cell.length_b   1.000
_cell.length_c   1.000
_cell.angle_alpha   90.00
_cell.angle_beta   90.00
_cell.angle_gamma   90.00
#
_symmetry.space_group_name_H-M   'P 1'
#
loop_
_entity.id
_entity.type
_entity.pdbx_description
1 polymer ?
#
loop_
_entity_poly.entity_id
_entity_poly.type
_entity_poly.pdbx_seq_one_letter_code
_entity_poly.pdbx_strand_id
1 'polypeptide(L)'
;MLLCLVAIVLVMVANLRGVSSSAKLLSVPTYLFMVLVFTLLIGGAVKAGLGQLPGMELAQQQQLLDINHQGELTSLGPILLMRAFSSGCAALTGIEAVSNGVMAFKAPERKNANKTLTWMAIILTVLFLGMGIIAMKLPTIGAGLTIYDSTDPRYRTLIAQIAAFGFGDKSFVYYGTLGFTAAILILAANTAFADFPRLASLIARDGYLPRYFARQGDKLVFHNGIVMLGFFSVLLIVVFRGKLDALLPLYAVGVFTAFTLSQLGMVVHWYKDRGPGWWRSIAINAVGAVLCFVVLLIIAVTKFAEGAWLVLLLIPSIYAIFVAIKRRYTSMTKQLAYSDPDSLPVPSGNLVLITVPRLHRGILQG
;
A
#
# COMPACT_ATOMS: atom_id res chain seq x y z
N MET A 1 -2.75 -20.38 -0.90
CA MET A 1 -3.68 -19.93 0.18
C MET A 1 -3.12 -20.18 1.58
N LEU A 2 -2.86 -21.43 1.99
CA LEU A 2 -2.38 -21.74 3.35
C LEU A 2 -1.13 -20.95 3.75
N LEU A 3 -0.11 -20.90 2.88
CA LEU A 3 1.12 -20.12 3.12
C LEU A 3 0.85 -18.64 3.37
N CYS A 4 -0.12 -18.05 2.65
CA CYS A 4 -0.50 -16.65 2.84
C CYS A 4 -1.15 -16.43 4.21
N LEU A 5 -2.04 -17.34 4.64
CA LEU A 5 -2.68 -17.27 5.95
C LEU A 5 -1.66 -17.43 7.07
N VAL A 6 -0.74 -18.39 6.94
CA VAL A 6 0.36 -18.59 7.88
C VAL A 6 1.23 -17.34 7.95
N ALA A 7 1.59 -16.74 6.81
CA ALA A 7 2.37 -15.51 6.79
C ALA A 7 1.65 -14.34 7.50
N ILE A 8 0.34 -14.15 7.25
CA ILE A 8 -0.45 -13.11 7.95
C ILE A 8 -0.44 -13.35 9.45
N VAL A 9 -0.71 -14.59 9.89
CA VAL A 9 -0.75 -14.92 11.33
C VAL A 9 0.63 -14.71 11.96
N LEU A 10 1.71 -15.11 11.30
CA LEU A 10 3.07 -14.89 11.79
C LEU A 10 3.39 -13.40 11.95
N VAL A 11 3.10 -12.58 10.94
CA VAL A 11 3.33 -11.12 10.99
C VAL A 11 2.44 -10.48 12.07
N MET A 12 1.18 -10.89 12.17
CA MET A 12 0.25 -10.42 13.20
C MET A 12 0.78 -10.75 14.61
N VAL A 13 1.19 -12.00 14.86
CA VAL A 13 1.74 -12.42 16.15
C VAL A 13 3.05 -11.70 16.47
N ALA A 14 3.93 -11.50 15.49
CA ALA A 14 5.16 -10.74 15.67
C ALA A 14 4.87 -9.29 16.13
N ASN A 15 3.93 -8.62 15.47
CA ASN A 15 3.51 -7.25 15.83
C ASN A 15 2.80 -7.20 17.19
N LEU A 16 1.91 -8.16 17.49
CA LEU A 16 1.25 -8.28 18.79
C LEU A 16 2.24 -8.51 19.93
N ARG A 17 3.30 -9.27 19.68
CA ARG A 17 4.34 -9.52 20.68
C ARG A 17 5.25 -8.33 20.91
N GLY A 18 5.07 -7.22 20.18
CA GLY A 18 5.95 -6.07 20.24
C GLY A 18 7.34 -6.39 19.71
N VAL A 19 7.45 -7.39 18.82
CA VAL A 19 8.70 -7.66 18.09
C VAL A 19 8.86 -6.59 17.01
N SER A 20 8.98 -5.32 17.43
CA SER A 20 9.47 -4.24 16.58
C SER A 20 11.00 -4.30 16.48
N SER A 21 11.56 -5.52 16.48
CA SER A 21 12.96 -5.78 16.80
C SER A 21 13.88 -5.46 15.63
N SER A 22 14.65 -4.40 15.84
CA SER A 22 15.87 -3.99 15.14
C SER A 22 15.73 -3.78 13.64
N ALA A 23 15.70 -2.51 13.23
CA ALA A 23 15.80 -2.08 11.84
C ALA A 23 16.99 -2.75 11.08
N LYS A 24 18.04 -3.18 11.81
CA LYS A 24 19.16 -3.95 11.26
C LYS A 24 18.80 -5.37 10.84
N LEU A 25 17.94 -6.06 11.58
CA LEU A 25 17.56 -7.45 11.28
C LEU A 25 16.54 -7.49 10.13
N LEU A 26 15.70 -6.45 10.04
CA LEU A 26 14.76 -6.26 8.94
C LEU A 26 15.40 -5.72 7.66
N SER A 27 16.59 -5.12 7.71
CA SER A 27 17.25 -4.57 6.50
C SER A 27 18.01 -5.63 5.69
N VAL A 28 18.46 -6.73 6.31
CA VAL A 28 19.25 -7.78 5.64
C VAL A 28 18.50 -8.38 4.42
N PRO A 29 17.23 -8.80 4.52
CA PRO A 29 16.51 -9.33 3.35
C PRO A 29 16.38 -8.30 2.22
N THR A 30 16.20 -7.02 2.56
CA THR A 30 16.08 -5.94 1.57
C THR A 30 17.38 -5.74 0.80
N TYR A 31 18.53 -5.69 1.48
CA TYR A 31 19.83 -5.55 0.81
C TYR A 31 20.16 -6.78 -0.05
N LEU A 32 19.90 -7.99 0.45
CA LEU A 32 20.14 -9.21 -0.33
C LEU A 32 19.22 -9.31 -1.55
N PHE A 33 17.95 -8.95 -1.40
CA PHE A 33 17.03 -8.82 -2.54
C PHE A 33 17.54 -7.83 -3.57
N MET A 34 17.97 -6.63 -3.14
CA MET A 34 18.50 -5.62 -4.06
C MET A 34 19.71 -6.15 -4.84
N VAL A 35 20.69 -6.76 -4.15
CA VAL A 35 21.87 -7.34 -4.81
C VAL A 35 21.44 -8.36 -5.86
N LEU A 36 20.55 -9.30 -5.50
CA LEU A 36 20.08 -10.33 -6.42
C LEU A 36 19.36 -9.74 -7.64
N VAL A 37 18.44 -8.80 -7.45
CA VAL A 37 17.73 -8.19 -8.59
C VAL A 37 18.69 -7.39 -9.48
N PHE A 38 19.67 -6.69 -8.92
CA PHE A 38 20.71 -6.05 -9.73
C PHE A 38 21.56 -7.08 -10.50
N THR A 39 21.89 -8.22 -9.88
CA THR A 39 22.54 -9.35 -10.57
C THR A 39 21.67 -9.87 -11.72
N LEU A 40 20.36 -9.98 -11.52
CA LEU A 40 19.41 -10.38 -12.57
C LEU A 40 19.38 -9.38 -13.73
N LEU A 41 19.36 -8.07 -13.43
CA LEU A 41 19.38 -7.03 -14.44
C LEU A 41 20.67 -7.05 -15.25
N ILE A 42 21.82 -7.12 -14.59
CA ILE A 42 23.12 -7.15 -15.25
C ILE A 42 23.26 -8.43 -16.07
N GLY A 43 22.97 -9.59 -15.49
CA GLY A 43 23.04 -10.88 -16.19
C GLY A 43 22.08 -10.96 -17.38
N GLY A 44 20.85 -10.48 -17.21
CA GLY A 44 19.86 -10.39 -18.28
C GLY A 44 20.29 -9.43 -19.39
N ALA A 45 20.85 -8.27 -19.06
CA ALA A 45 21.37 -7.31 -20.03
C ALA A 45 22.57 -7.85 -20.81
N VAL A 46 23.51 -8.53 -20.14
CA VAL A 46 24.66 -9.19 -20.79
C VAL A 46 24.17 -10.25 -21.77
N LYS A 47 23.27 -11.15 -21.34
CA LYS A 47 22.71 -12.17 -22.24
C LYS A 47 21.90 -11.58 -23.38
N ALA A 48 21.18 -10.47 -23.15
CA ALA A 48 20.48 -9.75 -24.20
C ALA A 48 21.45 -9.18 -25.24
N GLY A 49 22.55 -8.56 -24.80
CA GLY A 49 23.59 -8.02 -25.67
C GLY A 49 24.35 -9.09 -26.46
N LEU A 50 24.50 -10.28 -25.89
CA LEU A 50 25.12 -11.44 -26.54
C LEU A 50 24.16 -12.22 -27.45
N GLY A 51 22.87 -11.83 -27.53
CA GLY A 51 21.86 -12.58 -28.30
C GLY A 51 21.55 -13.97 -27.74
N GLN A 52 21.89 -14.23 -26.47
CA GLN A 52 21.73 -15.53 -25.81
C GLN A 52 20.38 -15.68 -25.10
N LEU A 53 19.57 -14.62 -25.06
CA LEU A 53 18.18 -14.76 -24.64
C LEU A 53 17.42 -15.48 -25.75
N PRO A 54 16.64 -16.53 -25.43
CA PRO A 54 15.76 -17.16 -26.40
C PRO A 54 14.75 -16.10 -26.84
N GLY A 55 15.00 -15.43 -27.96
CA GLY A 55 14.10 -14.42 -28.49
C GLY A 55 12.78 -15.04 -28.91
N MET A 56 11.76 -14.21 -29.15
CA MET A 56 10.62 -14.67 -29.96
C MET A 56 11.11 -15.04 -31.35
N GLU A 57 10.63 -16.16 -31.86
CA GLU A 57 10.89 -16.56 -33.24
C GLU A 57 10.33 -15.48 -34.19
N LEU A 58 11.08 -15.14 -35.24
CA LEU A 58 10.75 -14.03 -36.15
C LEU A 58 9.31 -14.16 -36.68
N ALA A 59 8.86 -15.38 -36.98
CA ALA A 59 7.51 -15.70 -37.42
C ALA A 59 6.43 -15.32 -36.39
N GLN A 60 6.68 -15.56 -35.10
CA GLN A 60 5.76 -15.25 -34.01
C GLN A 60 5.70 -13.73 -33.77
N GLN A 61 6.82 -13.05 -33.96
CA GLN A 61 6.93 -11.59 -33.90
C GLN A 61 6.17 -10.94 -35.06
N GLN A 62 6.26 -11.50 -36.26
CA GLN A 62 5.52 -11.06 -37.45
C GLN A 62 4.01 -11.29 -37.28
N GLN A 63 3.60 -12.42 -36.71
CA GLN A 63 2.19 -12.73 -36.48
C GLN A 63 1.53 -11.78 -35.46
N LEU A 64 2.26 -11.39 -34.40
CA LEU A 64 1.81 -10.36 -33.46
C LEU A 64 1.77 -8.97 -34.10
N LEU A 65 2.67 -8.67 -35.03
CA LEU A 65 2.64 -7.44 -35.81
C LEU A 65 1.46 -7.43 -36.79
N ASP A 66 1.13 -8.54 -37.45
CA ASP A 66 -0.01 -8.65 -38.36
C ASP A 66 -1.35 -8.51 -37.62
N ILE A 67 -1.48 -9.06 -36.41
CA ILE A 67 -2.62 -8.81 -35.52
C ILE A 67 -2.73 -7.30 -35.19
N ASN A 68 -1.60 -6.60 -34.97
CA ASN A 68 -1.56 -5.15 -34.74
C ASN A 68 -2.02 -4.29 -35.93
N HIS A 69 -1.97 -4.81 -37.16
CA HIS A 69 -2.30 -4.05 -38.37
C HIS A 69 -3.77 -4.19 -38.83
N GLN A 70 -4.58 -5.05 -38.19
CA GLN A 70 -5.99 -5.26 -38.58
C GLN A 70 -7.01 -4.23 -38.01
N GLY A 71 -6.58 -2.99 -37.75
CA GLY A 71 -7.50 -1.86 -37.47
C GLY A 71 -8.19 -1.84 -36.10
N GLU A 72 -8.26 -2.95 -35.36
CA GLU A 72 -8.83 -2.96 -33.99
C GLU A 72 -7.89 -2.33 -32.94
N LEU A 73 -6.56 -2.42 -33.17
CA LEU A 73 -5.55 -1.86 -32.28
C LEU A 73 -5.34 -0.34 -32.43
N THR A 74 -5.76 0.28 -33.53
CA THR A 74 -5.76 1.76 -33.64
C THR A 74 -6.86 2.40 -32.78
N SER A 75 -8.03 1.75 -32.62
CA SER A 75 -9.08 2.24 -31.72
C SER A 75 -8.86 1.86 -30.25
N LEU A 76 -8.36 0.64 -29.97
CA LEU A 76 -8.15 0.15 -28.61
C LEU A 76 -6.76 0.50 -28.04
N GLY A 77 -5.79 0.85 -28.88
CA GLY A 77 -4.41 1.16 -28.50
C GLY A 77 -4.28 2.20 -27.39
N PRO A 78 -4.95 3.37 -27.48
CA PRO A 78 -4.92 4.36 -26.40
C PRO A 78 -5.49 3.83 -25.09
N ILE A 79 -6.58 3.04 -25.15
CA ILE A 79 -7.21 2.45 -23.96
C ILE A 79 -6.29 1.40 -23.32
N LEU A 80 -5.65 0.56 -24.14
CA LEU A 80 -4.70 -0.46 -23.70
C LEU A 80 -3.44 0.17 -23.09
N LEU A 81 -2.92 1.23 -23.70
CA LEU A 81 -1.79 1.99 -23.16
C LEU A 81 -2.14 2.60 -21.80
N MET A 82 -3.33 3.20 -21.69
CA MET A 82 -3.83 3.76 -20.43
C MET A 82 -4.03 2.68 -19.36
N ARG A 83 -4.55 1.51 -19.72
CA ARG A 83 -4.67 0.36 -18.80
C ARG A 83 -3.31 -0.17 -18.35
N ALA A 84 -2.33 -0.26 -19.26
CA ALA A 84 -0.97 -0.68 -18.96
C ALA A 84 -0.26 0.33 -18.04
N PHE A 85 -0.36 1.63 -18.37
CA PHE A 85 0.16 2.72 -17.56
C PHE A 85 -0.42 2.68 -16.14
N SER A 86 -1.75 2.64 -16.04
CA SER A 86 -2.48 2.60 -14.78
C SER A 86 -2.12 1.38 -13.91
N SER A 87 -1.97 0.21 -14.52
CA SER A 87 -1.50 -1.01 -13.82
C SER A 87 -0.04 -0.89 -13.37
N GLY A 88 0.81 -0.24 -14.18
CA GLY A 88 2.21 0.03 -13.86
C GLY A 88 2.38 1.04 -12.71
N CYS A 89 1.47 2.01 -12.56
CA CYS A 89 1.52 2.98 -11.47
C CYS A 89 1.41 2.31 -10.08
N ALA A 90 0.79 1.13 -9.99
CA ALA A 90 0.75 0.36 -8.75
C ALA A 90 2.15 -0.12 -8.29
N ALA A 91 3.16 -0.16 -9.17
CA ALA A 91 4.53 -0.47 -8.77
C ALA A 91 5.24 0.69 -8.05
N LEU A 92 4.72 1.91 -8.16
CA LEU A 92 5.29 3.13 -7.55
C LEU A 92 4.79 3.37 -6.12
N THR A 93 3.85 2.56 -5.65
CA THR A 93 3.33 2.62 -4.29
C THR A 93 4.38 2.13 -3.28
N GLY A 94 4.34 2.63 -2.06
CA GLY A 94 5.34 2.41 -1.03
C GLY A 94 6.23 3.63 -0.79
N ILE A 95 6.21 4.64 -1.68
CA ILE A 95 6.88 5.93 -1.44
C ILE A 95 6.29 6.66 -0.22
N GLU A 96 5.01 6.40 0.07
CA GLU A 96 4.27 6.96 1.19
C GLU A 96 4.80 6.47 2.55
N ALA A 97 5.44 5.30 2.60
CA ALA A 97 6.01 4.78 3.85
C ALA A 97 7.11 5.72 4.36
N VAL A 98 7.93 6.27 3.45
CA VAL A 98 8.97 7.23 3.80
C VAL A 98 8.37 8.59 4.17
N SER A 99 7.33 9.05 3.47
CA SER A 99 6.67 10.32 3.81
C SER A 99 5.95 10.28 5.15
N ASN A 100 5.37 9.14 5.52
CA ASN A 100 4.75 8.94 6.83
C ASN A 100 5.80 8.83 7.96
N GLY A 101 7.01 8.37 7.61
CA GLY A 101 8.11 8.16 8.53
C GLY A 101 9.08 9.33 8.71
N VAL A 102 8.80 10.52 8.16
CA VAL A 102 9.75 11.65 8.18
C VAL A 102 10.24 11.99 9.59
N MET A 103 9.36 11.94 10.59
CA MET A 103 9.69 12.23 11.99
C MET A 103 10.64 11.21 12.63
N ALA A 104 10.83 10.03 12.03
CA ALA A 104 11.73 9.00 12.53
C ALA A 104 13.18 9.15 12.02
N PHE A 105 13.43 10.06 11.07
CA PHE A 105 14.78 10.32 10.58
C PHE A 105 15.62 11.09 11.60
N LYS A 106 16.94 10.90 11.57
CA LYS A 106 17.85 11.75 12.36
C LYS A 106 17.80 13.19 11.86
N ALA A 107 17.91 14.16 12.76
CA ALA A 107 18.02 15.57 12.41
C ALA A 107 19.24 15.82 11.49
N PRO A 108 19.12 16.66 10.45
CA PRO A 108 17.91 17.34 9.96
C PRO A 108 16.95 16.39 9.22
N GLU A 109 15.74 16.17 9.75
CA GLU A 109 14.83 15.09 9.30
C GLU A 109 14.42 15.27 7.84
N ARG A 110 13.97 16.47 7.48
CA ARG A 110 13.53 16.81 6.12
C ARG A 110 14.60 16.51 5.07
N LYS A 111 15.86 16.87 5.33
CA LYS A 111 16.96 16.68 4.37
C LYS A 111 17.27 15.20 4.20
N ASN A 112 17.26 14.44 5.29
CA ASN A 112 17.57 13.01 5.25
C ASN A 112 16.43 12.22 4.61
N ALA A 113 15.17 12.52 4.93
CA ALA A 113 14.00 11.91 4.29
C ALA A 113 13.98 12.19 2.78
N ASN A 114 14.26 13.43 2.35
CA ASN A 114 14.37 13.77 0.93
C ASN A 114 15.46 12.96 0.21
N LYS A 115 16.66 12.84 0.79
CA LYS A 115 17.74 12.02 0.22
C LYS A 115 17.33 10.56 0.05
N THR A 116 16.67 9.99 1.06
CA THR A 116 16.16 8.62 1.00
C THR A 116 15.09 8.44 -0.06
N LEU A 117 14.13 9.37 -0.17
CA LEU A 117 13.11 9.37 -1.24
C LEU A 117 13.74 9.45 -2.63
N THR A 118 14.73 10.33 -2.84
CA THR A 118 15.44 10.45 -4.12
C THR A 118 16.13 9.14 -4.50
N TRP A 119 16.89 8.53 -3.60
CA TRP A 119 17.55 7.25 -3.88
C TRP A 119 16.56 6.13 -4.16
N MET A 120 15.47 6.05 -3.40
CA MET A 120 14.43 5.07 -3.62
C MET A 120 13.75 5.24 -4.98
N ALA A 121 13.46 6.48 -5.40
CA ALA A 121 12.91 6.76 -6.73
C ALA A 121 13.87 6.36 -7.85
N ILE A 122 15.17 6.64 -7.71
CA ILE A 122 16.20 6.23 -8.69
C ILE A 122 16.28 4.71 -8.78
N ILE A 123 16.41 4.02 -7.64
CA ILE A 123 16.49 2.55 -7.61
C ILE A 123 15.25 1.94 -8.23
N LEU A 124 14.05 2.38 -7.81
CA LEU A 124 12.80 1.85 -8.33
C LEU A 124 12.68 2.07 -9.84
N THR A 125 13.09 3.23 -10.35
CA THR A 125 13.09 3.53 -11.79
C THR A 125 14.02 2.60 -12.56
N VAL A 126 15.26 2.40 -12.08
CA VAL A 126 16.23 1.50 -12.70
C VAL A 126 15.72 0.05 -12.68
N LEU A 127 15.19 -0.40 -11.54
CA LEU A 127 14.67 -1.76 -11.41
C LEU A 127 13.45 -1.99 -12.30
N PHE A 128 12.48 -1.07 -12.30
CA PHE A 128 11.25 -1.20 -13.06
C PHE A 128 11.49 -1.13 -14.57
N LEU A 129 12.24 -0.12 -15.04
CA LEU A 129 12.58 0.00 -16.47
C LEU A 129 13.50 -1.14 -16.93
N GLY A 130 14.51 -1.49 -16.13
CA GLY A 130 15.44 -2.57 -16.47
C GLY A 130 14.73 -3.91 -16.61
N MET A 131 13.85 -4.26 -15.66
CA MET A 131 13.07 -5.49 -15.74
C MET A 131 12.09 -5.45 -16.91
N GLY A 132 11.46 -4.30 -17.18
CA GLY A 132 10.56 -4.12 -18.33
C GLY A 132 11.26 -4.33 -19.68
N ILE A 133 12.49 -3.81 -19.84
CA ILE A 133 13.28 -3.99 -21.07
C ILE A 133 13.64 -5.47 -21.28
N ILE A 134 14.08 -6.16 -20.23
CA ILE A 134 14.38 -7.59 -20.30
C ILE A 134 13.11 -8.39 -20.57
N ALA A 135 11.98 -8.03 -19.95
CA ALA A 135 10.69 -8.67 -20.15
C ALA A 135 10.23 -8.64 -21.62
N MET A 136 10.45 -7.53 -22.33
CA MET A 136 10.12 -7.43 -23.77
C MET A 136 10.96 -8.36 -24.66
N LYS A 137 12.09 -8.86 -24.17
CA LYS A 137 12.99 -9.78 -24.89
C LYS A 137 12.77 -11.24 -24.50
N LEU A 138 11.95 -11.51 -23.49
CA LEU A 138 11.67 -12.86 -23.01
C LEU A 138 10.58 -13.53 -23.87
N PRO A 139 10.69 -14.84 -24.15
CA PRO A 139 9.68 -15.56 -24.91
C PRO A 139 8.51 -15.89 -23.98
N THR A 140 7.61 -14.94 -23.76
CA THR A 140 6.42 -15.11 -22.90
C THR A 140 5.40 -16.09 -23.48
N ILE A 141 5.48 -16.42 -24.78
CA ILE A 141 4.48 -17.27 -25.47
C ILE A 141 5.10 -18.59 -25.96
N GLY A 142 6.41 -18.65 -26.24
CA GLY A 142 7.07 -19.83 -26.82
C GLY A 142 7.61 -20.88 -25.84
N ALA A 143 7.93 -20.51 -24.60
CA ALA A 143 8.56 -21.43 -23.63
C ALA A 143 7.56 -22.22 -22.76
N GLY A 144 6.26 -22.10 -23.04
CA GLY A 144 5.20 -22.73 -22.24
C GLY A 144 5.03 -22.16 -20.83
N LEU A 145 5.67 -21.04 -20.49
CA LEU A 145 5.53 -20.34 -19.20
C LEU A 145 4.56 -19.17 -19.37
N THR A 146 3.72 -18.89 -18.36
CA THR A 146 2.77 -17.77 -18.39
C THR A 146 3.00 -16.79 -17.23
N ILE A 147 2.75 -15.50 -17.48
CA ILE A 147 2.69 -14.44 -16.47
C ILE A 147 1.25 -13.99 -16.17
N TYR A 148 0.26 -14.52 -16.89
CA TYR A 148 -1.08 -13.94 -16.96
C TYR A 148 -2.10 -14.60 -16.05
N ASP A 149 -1.95 -15.90 -15.77
CA ASP A 149 -2.91 -16.65 -14.95
C ASP A 149 -2.20 -17.34 -13.80
N SER A 150 -2.39 -16.81 -12.59
CA SER A 150 -1.84 -17.37 -11.35
C SER A 150 -2.36 -18.78 -10.99
N THR A 151 -3.37 -19.28 -11.70
CA THR A 151 -3.93 -20.63 -11.54
C THR A 151 -3.35 -21.66 -12.51
N ASP A 152 -2.65 -21.23 -13.57
CA ASP A 152 -1.95 -22.14 -14.48
C ASP A 152 -0.72 -22.74 -13.78
N PRO A 153 -0.50 -24.08 -13.80
CA PRO A 153 0.72 -24.71 -13.27
C PRO A 153 2.02 -24.16 -13.87
N ARG A 154 1.95 -23.55 -15.04
CA ARG A 154 3.06 -22.93 -15.78
C ARG A 154 3.27 -21.47 -15.38
N TYR A 155 2.49 -20.95 -14.45
CA TYR A 155 2.64 -19.60 -13.93
C TYR A 155 3.97 -19.43 -13.21
N ARG A 156 4.74 -18.44 -13.66
CA ARG A 156 5.93 -17.95 -12.96
C ARG A 156 5.91 -16.44 -12.96
N THR A 157 6.25 -15.84 -11.82
CA THR A 157 6.40 -14.38 -11.73
C THR A 157 7.47 -13.90 -12.70
N LEU A 158 7.37 -12.64 -13.15
CA LEU A 158 8.35 -12.07 -14.07
C LEU A 158 9.79 -12.18 -13.52
N ILE A 159 9.98 -11.91 -12.23
CA ILE A 159 11.28 -12.07 -11.54
C ILE A 159 11.79 -13.51 -11.63
N ALA A 160 10.91 -14.51 -11.42
CA ALA A 160 11.29 -15.92 -11.52
C ALA A 160 11.68 -16.30 -12.96
N GLN A 161 10.99 -15.77 -13.97
CA GLN A 161 11.34 -15.99 -15.37
C GLN A 161 12.69 -15.35 -15.71
N ILE A 162 12.90 -14.08 -15.36
CA ILE A 162 14.18 -13.39 -15.57
C ILE A 162 15.32 -14.18 -14.90
N ALA A 163 15.11 -14.69 -13.68
CA ALA A 163 16.10 -15.51 -13.01
C ALA A 163 16.38 -16.83 -13.73
N ALA A 164 15.34 -17.54 -14.20
CA ALA A 164 15.48 -18.80 -14.90
C ALA A 164 16.19 -18.64 -16.27
N PHE A 165 15.81 -17.65 -17.07
CA PHE A 165 16.46 -17.39 -18.36
C PHE A 165 17.86 -16.78 -18.19
N GLY A 166 18.03 -15.91 -17.18
CA GLY A 166 19.29 -15.25 -16.86
C GLY A 166 20.35 -16.21 -16.32
N PHE A 167 19.98 -17.12 -15.42
CA PHE A 167 20.96 -17.92 -14.65
C PHE A 167 20.67 -19.43 -14.64
N GLY A 168 19.63 -19.88 -15.34
CA GLY A 168 19.17 -21.26 -15.37
C GLY A 168 18.07 -21.52 -14.33
N ASP A 169 17.09 -22.33 -14.73
CA ASP A 169 16.06 -22.83 -13.81
C ASP A 169 16.71 -23.63 -12.68
N LYS A 170 16.16 -23.52 -11.45
CA LYS A 170 16.67 -24.20 -10.25
C LYS A 170 18.12 -23.87 -9.84
N SER A 171 18.73 -22.82 -10.41
CA SER A 171 20.04 -22.33 -9.98
C SER A 171 20.00 -21.75 -8.56
N PHE A 172 21.17 -21.59 -7.93
CA PHE A 172 21.27 -20.92 -6.63
C PHE A 172 20.71 -19.48 -6.68
N VAL A 173 21.00 -18.75 -7.76
CA VAL A 173 20.48 -17.40 -8.00
C VAL A 173 18.96 -17.39 -8.16
N TYR A 174 18.40 -18.40 -8.82
CA TYR A 174 16.95 -18.58 -8.96
C TYR A 174 16.27 -18.74 -7.59
N TYR A 175 16.66 -19.74 -6.80
CA TYR A 175 16.04 -19.97 -5.49
C TYR A 175 16.31 -18.85 -4.49
N GLY A 176 17.50 -18.27 -4.52
CA GLY A 176 17.84 -17.09 -3.73
C GLY A 176 16.89 -15.94 -4.05
N THR A 177 16.71 -15.62 -5.32
CA THR A 177 15.81 -14.54 -5.76
C THR A 177 14.38 -14.79 -5.28
N LEU A 178 13.84 -15.99 -5.47
CA LEU A 178 12.48 -16.32 -5.02
C LEU A 178 12.33 -16.21 -3.50
N GLY A 179 13.29 -16.74 -2.75
CA GLY A 179 13.30 -16.70 -1.28
C GLY A 179 13.34 -15.27 -0.75
N PHE A 180 14.25 -14.44 -1.27
CA PHE A 180 14.35 -13.04 -0.86
C PHE A 180 13.20 -12.18 -1.36
N THR A 181 12.61 -12.50 -2.53
CA THR A 181 11.35 -11.88 -2.99
C THR A 181 10.22 -12.16 -2.00
N ALA A 182 10.06 -13.41 -1.57
CA ALA A 182 9.05 -13.75 -0.56
C ALA A 182 9.32 -13.03 0.77
N ALA A 183 10.58 -12.95 1.20
CA ALA A 183 10.97 -12.27 2.43
C ALA A 183 10.64 -10.77 2.40
N ILE A 184 10.94 -10.06 1.29
CA ILE A 184 10.60 -8.63 1.20
C ILE A 184 9.08 -8.39 1.11
N LEU A 185 8.31 -9.30 0.53
CA LEU A 185 6.84 -9.20 0.50
C LEU A 185 6.24 -9.38 1.90
N ILE A 186 6.78 -10.31 2.70
CA ILE A 186 6.41 -10.46 4.12
C ILE A 186 6.80 -9.20 4.91
N LEU A 187 7.98 -8.63 4.62
CA LEU A 187 8.41 -7.38 5.24
C LEU A 187 7.50 -6.19 4.87
N ALA A 188 7.07 -6.12 3.61
CA ALA A 188 6.11 -5.10 3.16
C ALA A 188 4.77 -5.22 3.91
N ALA A 189 4.27 -6.45 4.13
CA ALA A 189 3.09 -6.67 4.96
C ALA A 189 3.32 -6.20 6.41
N ASN A 190 4.50 -6.43 6.97
CA ASN A 190 4.85 -5.96 8.31
C ASN A 190 4.76 -4.42 8.45
N THR A 191 5.13 -3.66 7.42
CA THR A 191 4.97 -2.19 7.41
C THR A 191 3.50 -1.79 7.61
N ALA A 192 2.56 -2.45 6.91
CA ALA A 192 1.13 -2.19 7.09
C ALA A 192 0.64 -2.53 8.51
N PHE A 193 1.12 -3.64 9.09
CA PHE A 193 0.82 -4.02 10.47
C PHE A 193 1.42 -3.08 11.52
N ALA A 194 2.48 -2.34 11.19
CA ALA A 194 3.04 -1.30 12.05
C ALA A 194 2.30 0.06 11.91
N ASP A 195 1.86 0.41 10.70
CA ASP A 195 1.28 1.72 10.41
C ASP A 195 -0.23 1.81 10.67
N PHE A 196 -1.00 0.82 10.25
CA PHE A 196 -2.46 0.84 10.39
C PHE A 196 -2.94 1.05 11.83
N PRO A 197 -2.39 0.36 12.85
CA PRO A 197 -2.85 0.54 14.23
C PRO A 197 -2.64 1.96 14.74
N ARG A 198 -1.56 2.63 14.30
CA ARG A 198 -1.29 4.04 14.62
C ARG A 198 -2.33 4.95 13.98
N LEU A 199 -2.61 4.77 12.69
CA LEU A 199 -3.64 5.55 11.98
C LEU A 199 -5.03 5.34 12.60
N ALA A 200 -5.41 4.09 12.87
CA ALA A 200 -6.67 3.76 13.54
C ALA A 200 -6.77 4.43 14.92
N SER A 201 -5.67 4.48 15.68
CA SER A 201 -5.63 5.15 16.98
C SER A 201 -5.86 6.67 16.88
N LEU A 202 -5.31 7.33 15.86
CA LEU A 202 -5.50 8.76 15.62
C LEU A 202 -6.96 9.07 15.29
N ILE A 203 -7.55 8.32 14.35
CA ILE A 203 -8.96 8.45 13.96
C ILE A 203 -9.90 8.15 15.15
N ALA A 204 -9.53 7.20 16.01
CA ALA A 204 -10.29 6.87 17.22
C ALA A 204 -10.21 7.97 18.28
N ARG A 205 -9.06 8.65 18.43
CA ARG A 205 -8.90 9.82 19.32
C ARG A 205 -9.77 10.99 18.84
N ASP A 206 -9.90 11.16 17.53
CA ASP A 206 -10.81 12.14 16.93
C ASP A 206 -12.30 11.74 17.03
N GLY A 207 -12.59 10.52 17.51
CA GLY A 207 -13.94 10.02 17.74
C GLY A 207 -14.66 9.52 16.50
N TYR A 208 -13.94 9.23 15.42
CA TYR A 208 -14.49 8.62 14.20
C TYR A 208 -14.41 7.08 14.20
N LEU A 209 -13.59 6.52 15.08
CA LEU A 209 -13.54 5.07 15.37
C LEU A 209 -13.88 4.81 16.85
N PRO A 210 -14.23 3.57 17.23
CA PRO A 210 -14.45 3.24 18.63
C PRO A 210 -13.23 3.59 19.48
N ARG A 211 -13.45 4.25 20.63
CA ARG A 211 -12.35 4.69 21.53
C ARG A 211 -11.41 3.55 21.96
N TYR A 212 -11.86 2.31 21.86
CA TYR A 212 -11.07 1.11 22.12
C TYR A 212 -9.81 0.99 21.24
N PHE A 213 -9.83 1.54 20.01
CA PHE A 213 -8.66 1.58 19.12
C PHE A 213 -7.59 2.59 19.55
N ALA A 214 -7.93 3.57 20.38
CA ALA A 214 -6.98 4.58 20.87
C ALA A 214 -6.14 4.10 22.06
N ARG A 215 -6.49 2.94 22.65
CA ARG A 215 -5.80 2.37 23.82
C ARG A 215 -4.60 1.53 23.38
N GLN A 216 -3.47 1.72 24.05
CA GLN A 216 -2.31 0.83 23.95
C GLN A 216 -2.47 -0.30 24.97
N GLY A 217 -2.09 -1.53 24.59
CA GLY A 217 -2.05 -2.67 25.50
C GLY A 217 -0.74 -2.73 26.29
N ASP A 218 -0.55 -3.81 27.05
CA ASP A 218 0.56 -4.00 28.01
C ASP A 218 1.96 -3.90 27.39
N LYS A 219 2.07 -4.12 26.08
CA LYS A 219 3.32 -3.99 25.31
C LYS A 219 3.50 -2.64 24.62
N LEU A 220 2.68 -1.64 24.97
CA LEU A 220 2.60 -0.32 24.33
C LEU A 220 2.23 -0.37 22.83
N VAL A 221 1.58 -1.45 22.42
CA VAL A 221 1.12 -1.67 21.04
C VAL A 221 -0.41 -1.52 20.96
N PHE A 222 -0.91 -0.95 19.87
CA PHE A 222 -2.35 -0.83 19.57
C PHE A 222 -2.94 -2.18 19.13
N HIS A 223 -3.14 -3.08 20.09
CA HIS A 223 -3.60 -4.47 19.88
C HIS A 223 -4.83 -4.58 18.96
N ASN A 224 -5.87 -3.78 19.22
CA ASN A 224 -7.13 -3.84 18.48
C ASN A 224 -6.96 -3.50 16.99
N GLY A 225 -6.07 -2.55 16.67
CA GLY A 225 -5.75 -2.20 15.29
C GLY A 225 -5.08 -3.37 14.55
N ILE A 226 -4.14 -4.06 15.21
CA ILE A 226 -3.44 -5.22 14.63
C ILE A 226 -4.41 -6.37 14.35
N VAL A 227 -5.24 -6.72 15.33
CA VAL A 227 -6.21 -7.81 15.19
C VAL A 227 -7.24 -7.50 14.12
N MET A 228 -7.73 -6.25 14.06
CA MET A 228 -8.66 -5.82 13.03
C MET A 228 -8.04 -5.93 11.64
N LEU A 229 -6.80 -5.46 11.45
CA LEU A 229 -6.11 -5.59 10.17
C LEU A 229 -5.93 -7.05 9.77
N GLY A 230 -5.45 -7.89 10.71
CA GLY A 230 -5.27 -9.32 10.47
C GLY A 230 -6.55 -10.03 10.06
N PHE A 231 -7.66 -9.74 10.74
CA PHE A 231 -8.98 -10.26 10.40
C PHE A 231 -9.39 -9.88 8.97
N PHE A 232 -9.33 -8.59 8.60
CA PHE A 232 -9.70 -8.16 7.26
C PHE A 232 -8.73 -8.65 6.18
N SER A 233 -7.43 -8.77 6.46
CA SER A 233 -6.46 -9.38 5.55
C SER A 233 -6.78 -10.84 5.28
N VAL A 234 -7.10 -11.63 6.32
CA VAL A 234 -7.53 -13.03 6.16
C VAL A 234 -8.83 -13.11 5.38
N LEU A 235 -9.83 -12.28 5.73
CA LEU A 235 -11.12 -12.24 5.05
C LEU A 235 -10.96 -11.97 3.55
N LEU A 236 -10.17 -10.96 3.17
CA LEU A 236 -9.90 -10.64 1.77
C LEU A 236 -9.20 -11.81 1.05
N ILE A 237 -8.18 -12.42 1.65
CA ILE A 237 -7.51 -13.58 1.04
C ILE A 237 -8.47 -14.75 0.83
N VAL A 238 -9.37 -15.02 1.78
CA VAL A 238 -10.35 -16.12 1.68
C VAL A 238 -11.39 -15.81 0.60
N VAL A 239 -11.96 -14.60 0.59
CA VAL A 239 -12.98 -14.18 -0.39
C VAL A 239 -12.43 -14.20 -1.81
N PHE A 240 -11.22 -13.65 -2.02
CA PHE A 240 -10.58 -13.61 -3.33
C PHE A 240 -9.75 -14.88 -3.65
N ARG A 241 -9.79 -15.89 -2.77
CA ARG A 241 -9.07 -17.17 -2.90
C ARG A 241 -7.56 -17.01 -3.14
N GLY A 242 -6.97 -15.94 -2.63
CA GLY A 242 -5.56 -15.59 -2.81
C GLY A 242 -5.17 -15.23 -4.25
N LYS A 243 -6.12 -14.86 -5.12
CA LYS A 243 -5.84 -14.41 -6.48
C LYS A 243 -5.34 -12.97 -6.46
N LEU A 244 -4.08 -12.78 -6.86
CA LEU A 244 -3.44 -11.45 -6.89
C LEU A 244 -4.17 -10.51 -7.86
N ASP A 245 -4.59 -11.02 -9.01
CA ASP A 245 -5.18 -10.24 -10.11
C ASP A 245 -6.47 -9.52 -9.69
N ALA A 246 -7.22 -10.08 -8.75
CA ALA A 246 -8.43 -9.47 -8.20
C ALA A 246 -8.16 -8.55 -7.00
N LEU A 247 -7.07 -8.78 -6.26
CA LEU A 247 -6.69 -7.97 -5.09
C LEU A 247 -5.96 -6.68 -5.48
N LEU A 248 -5.20 -6.70 -6.57
CA LEU A 248 -4.38 -5.56 -7.02
C LEU A 248 -5.23 -4.32 -7.39
N PRO A 249 -6.35 -4.45 -8.12
CA PRO A 249 -7.25 -3.31 -8.36
C PRO A 249 -7.84 -2.75 -7.07
N LEU A 250 -8.21 -3.61 -6.12
CA LEU A 250 -8.76 -3.19 -4.82
C LEU A 250 -7.77 -2.27 -4.07
N TYR A 251 -6.51 -2.69 -4.04
CA TYR A 251 -5.41 -1.93 -3.46
C TYR A 251 -5.18 -0.61 -4.19
N ALA A 252 -5.06 -0.66 -5.52
CA ALA A 252 -4.70 0.51 -6.32
C ALA A 252 -5.77 1.61 -6.24
N VAL A 253 -7.06 1.27 -6.29
CA VAL A 253 -8.14 2.26 -6.12
C VAL A 253 -8.04 2.97 -4.77
N GLY A 254 -7.77 2.23 -3.69
CA GLY A 254 -7.58 2.80 -2.35
C GLY A 254 -6.40 3.77 -2.28
N VAL A 255 -5.23 3.37 -2.79
CA VAL A 255 -4.01 4.18 -2.77
C VAL A 255 -4.15 5.43 -3.65
N PHE A 256 -4.66 5.31 -4.87
CA PHE A 256 -4.83 6.47 -5.75
C PHE A 256 -5.91 7.42 -5.24
N THR A 257 -6.96 6.93 -4.57
CA THR A 257 -7.92 7.80 -3.88
C THR A 257 -7.24 8.60 -2.78
N ALA A 258 -6.41 7.95 -1.94
CA ALA A 258 -5.66 8.64 -0.89
C ALA A 258 -4.67 9.67 -1.46
N PHE A 259 -3.96 9.33 -2.54
CA PHE A 259 -3.05 10.25 -3.23
C PHE A 259 -3.77 11.44 -3.84
N THR A 260 -4.88 11.23 -4.56
CA THR A 260 -5.68 12.33 -5.11
C THR A 260 -6.14 13.27 -4.00
N LEU A 261 -6.68 12.75 -2.90
CA LEU A 261 -7.12 13.56 -1.76
C LEU A 261 -5.97 14.29 -1.07
N SER A 262 -4.82 13.63 -0.90
CA SER A 262 -3.63 14.24 -0.32
C SER A 262 -3.09 15.38 -1.18
N GLN A 263 -3.01 15.18 -2.50
CA GLN A 263 -2.53 16.20 -3.44
C GLN A 263 -3.48 17.40 -3.48
N LEU A 264 -4.80 17.17 -3.53
CA LEU A 264 -5.79 18.24 -3.43
C LEU A 264 -5.71 18.97 -2.09
N GLY A 265 -5.51 18.25 -0.98
CA GLY A 265 -5.29 18.85 0.34
C GLY A 265 -4.07 19.78 0.35
N MET A 266 -2.98 19.39 -0.30
CA MET A 266 -1.79 20.23 -0.44
C MET A 266 -2.03 21.45 -1.34
N VAL A 267 -2.83 21.34 -2.40
CA VAL A 267 -3.25 22.50 -3.20
C VAL A 267 -3.98 23.52 -2.32
N VAL A 268 -4.94 23.06 -1.50
CA VAL A 268 -5.68 23.93 -0.57
C VAL A 268 -4.75 24.55 0.47
N HIS A 269 -3.81 23.77 1.02
CA HIS A 269 -2.82 24.25 1.98
C HIS A 269 -1.96 25.39 1.40
N TRP A 270 -1.37 25.20 0.22
CA TRP A 270 -0.54 26.23 -0.42
C TRP A 270 -1.35 27.46 -0.85
N TYR A 271 -2.62 27.28 -1.21
CA TYR A 271 -3.52 28.39 -1.54
C TYR A 271 -3.83 29.27 -0.32
N LYS A 272 -3.93 28.68 0.87
CA LYS A 272 -4.20 29.37 2.13
C LYS A 272 -2.95 30.07 2.69
N ASP A 273 -1.83 29.34 2.77
CA ASP A 273 -0.63 29.84 3.46
C ASP A 273 0.20 30.82 2.60
N ARG A 274 0.13 30.71 1.27
CA ARG A 274 0.77 31.61 0.28
C ARG A 274 2.24 31.96 0.55
N GLY A 275 3.01 31.01 1.09
CA GLY A 275 4.45 31.16 1.32
C GLY A 275 5.28 31.34 0.03
N PRO A 276 6.60 31.54 0.13
CA PRO A 276 7.46 31.72 -1.04
C PRO A 276 7.38 30.52 -2.00
N GLY A 277 7.12 30.79 -3.28
CA GLY A 277 6.98 29.76 -4.31
C GLY A 277 5.66 28.99 -4.28
N TRP A 278 4.64 29.45 -3.53
CA TRP A 278 3.35 28.77 -3.40
C TRP A 278 2.70 28.40 -4.73
N TRP A 279 2.81 29.25 -5.77
CA TRP A 279 2.24 28.97 -7.08
C TRP A 279 2.88 27.75 -7.77
N ARG A 280 4.20 27.54 -7.60
CA ARG A 280 4.90 26.36 -8.12
C ARG A 280 4.45 25.12 -7.37
N SER A 281 4.35 25.21 -6.06
CA SER A 281 3.85 24.12 -5.22
C SER A 281 2.40 23.74 -5.55
N ILE A 282 1.54 24.72 -5.82
CA ILE A 282 0.17 24.46 -6.32
C ILE A 282 0.22 23.76 -7.67
N ALA A 283 0.99 24.27 -8.63
CA ALA A 283 1.07 23.68 -9.96
C ALA A 283 1.52 22.20 -9.91
N ILE A 284 2.56 21.90 -9.12
CA ILE A 284 3.07 20.53 -8.94
C ILE A 284 2.00 19.63 -8.31
N ASN A 285 1.36 20.06 -7.21
CA ASN A 285 0.35 19.24 -6.53
C ASN A 285 -0.93 19.11 -7.37
N ALA A 286 -1.32 20.13 -8.14
CA ALA A 286 -2.49 20.08 -9.02
C ALA A 286 -2.27 19.10 -10.18
N VAL A 287 -1.09 19.12 -10.82
CA VAL A 287 -0.73 18.13 -11.84
C VAL A 287 -0.72 16.72 -11.23
N GLY A 288 -0.13 16.56 -10.04
CA GLY A 288 -0.16 15.30 -9.30
C GLY A 288 -1.58 14.80 -9.00
N ALA A 289 -2.48 15.68 -8.57
CA ALA A 289 -3.87 15.36 -8.28
C ALA A 289 -4.62 14.90 -9.54
N VAL A 290 -4.45 15.61 -10.67
CA VAL A 290 -5.06 15.24 -11.95
C VAL A 290 -4.54 13.89 -12.43
N LEU A 291 -3.23 13.66 -12.40
CA LEU A 291 -2.64 12.39 -12.81
C LEU A 291 -3.15 11.22 -11.93
N CYS A 292 -3.16 11.37 -10.61
CA CYS A 292 -3.68 10.35 -9.70
C CYS A 292 -5.18 10.09 -9.94
N PHE A 293 -5.96 11.14 -10.19
CA PHE A 293 -7.39 11.02 -10.46
C PHE A 293 -7.68 10.33 -11.79
N VAL A 294 -6.92 10.65 -12.84
CA VAL A 294 -7.02 9.98 -14.14
C VAL A 294 -6.67 8.49 -14.01
N VAL A 295 -5.58 8.16 -13.30
CA VAL A 295 -5.22 6.76 -13.02
C VAL A 295 -6.34 6.05 -12.25
N LEU A 296 -6.87 6.66 -11.19
CA LEU A 296 -8.01 6.14 -10.42
C LEU A 296 -9.22 5.83 -11.32
N LEU A 297 -9.58 6.76 -12.21
CA LEU A 297 -10.71 6.61 -13.13
C LEU A 297 -10.48 5.44 -14.11
N ILE A 298 -9.27 5.32 -14.66
CA ILE A 298 -8.92 4.22 -15.57
C ILE A 298 -9.02 2.88 -14.84
N ILE A 299 -8.51 2.75 -13.61
CA ILE A 299 -8.63 1.51 -12.84
C ILE A 299 -10.10 1.22 -12.57
N ALA A 300 -10.86 2.22 -12.12
CA ALA A 300 -12.27 2.06 -11.79
C ALA A 300 -13.07 1.55 -13.00
N VAL A 301 -12.81 2.04 -14.21
CA VAL A 301 -13.49 1.61 -15.45
C VAL A 301 -12.96 0.27 -15.95
N THR A 302 -11.64 0.14 -16.15
CA THR A 302 -11.04 -1.03 -16.82
C THR A 302 -11.01 -2.29 -15.95
N LYS A 303 -10.98 -2.12 -14.63
CA LYS A 303 -10.99 -3.21 -13.65
C LYS A 303 -12.33 -3.31 -12.91
N PHE A 304 -13.38 -2.65 -13.42
CA PHE A 304 -14.72 -2.69 -12.81
C PHE A 304 -15.19 -4.13 -12.66
N ALA A 305 -15.21 -4.90 -13.76
CA ALA A 305 -15.63 -6.30 -13.77
C ALA A 305 -14.72 -7.23 -12.95
N GLU A 306 -13.45 -6.86 -12.75
CA GLU A 306 -12.46 -7.63 -11.99
C GLU A 306 -12.55 -7.38 -10.47
N GLY A 307 -13.43 -6.49 -10.01
CA GLY A 307 -13.71 -6.27 -8.59
C GLY A 307 -13.51 -4.84 -8.08
N ALA A 308 -13.13 -3.88 -8.94
CA ALA A 308 -12.96 -2.48 -8.52
C ALA A 308 -14.27 -1.86 -7.99
N TRP A 309 -15.43 -2.35 -8.44
CA TRP A 309 -16.75 -1.94 -7.94
C TRP A 309 -16.89 -2.12 -6.41
N LEU A 310 -16.22 -3.13 -5.84
CA LEU A 310 -16.28 -3.40 -4.40
C LEU A 310 -15.68 -2.23 -3.61
N VAL A 311 -14.60 -1.61 -4.09
CA VAL A 311 -13.99 -0.44 -3.42
C VAL A 311 -14.90 0.77 -3.47
N LEU A 312 -15.56 0.99 -4.61
CA LEU A 312 -16.49 2.11 -4.81
C LEU A 312 -17.67 2.04 -3.84
N LEU A 313 -18.04 0.84 -3.36
CA LEU A 313 -19.02 0.67 -2.29
C LEU A 313 -18.38 0.69 -0.90
N LEU A 314 -17.21 0.07 -0.74
CA LEU A 314 -16.53 -0.10 0.54
C LEU A 314 -16.10 1.25 1.14
N ILE A 315 -15.51 2.15 0.35
CA ILE A 315 -15.02 3.45 0.84
C ILE A 315 -16.18 4.31 1.39
N PRO A 316 -17.29 4.55 0.64
CA PRO A 316 -18.44 5.26 1.17
C PRO A 316 -19.06 4.59 2.39
N SER A 317 -19.10 3.26 2.42
CA SER A 317 -19.64 2.50 3.57
C SER A 317 -18.80 2.71 4.83
N ILE A 318 -17.47 2.63 4.73
CA ILE A 318 -16.55 2.90 5.83
C ILE A 318 -16.70 4.35 6.31
N TYR A 319 -16.79 5.31 5.38
CA TYR A 319 -17.00 6.72 5.72
C TYR A 319 -18.33 6.94 6.47
N ALA A 320 -19.42 6.31 6.00
CA ALA A 320 -20.72 6.37 6.66
C ALA A 320 -20.66 5.80 8.09
N ILE A 321 -19.96 4.69 8.29
CA ILE A 321 -19.71 4.10 9.61
C ILE A 321 -18.97 5.09 10.52
N PHE A 322 -17.88 5.71 10.03
CA PHE A 322 -17.12 6.69 10.81
C PHE A 322 -17.98 7.89 11.24
N VAL A 323 -18.79 8.42 10.32
CA VAL A 323 -19.71 9.53 10.61
C VAL A 323 -20.79 9.09 11.61
N ALA A 324 -21.34 7.88 11.48
CA ALA A 324 -22.33 7.35 12.41
C ALA A 324 -21.77 7.23 13.84
N ILE A 325 -20.55 6.72 13.99
CA ILE A 325 -19.85 6.62 15.28
C ILE A 325 -19.62 8.02 15.87
N LYS A 326 -19.12 8.96 15.06
CA LYS A 326 -18.90 10.35 15.52
C LYS A 326 -20.20 11.01 15.97
N ARG A 327 -21.30 10.85 15.21
CA ARG A 327 -22.63 11.35 15.58
C ARG A 327 -23.10 10.76 16.90
N ARG A 328 -22.91 9.45 17.12
CA ARG A 328 -23.27 8.78 18.38
C ARG A 328 -22.50 9.36 19.56
N TYR A 329 -21.19 9.54 19.44
CA TYR A 329 -20.39 10.14 20.52
C TYR A 329 -20.72 11.60 20.80
N THR A 330 -20.97 12.41 19.75
CA THR A 330 -21.40 13.80 19.93
C THR A 330 -22.76 13.88 20.61
N SER A 331 -23.70 13.01 20.25
CA SER A 331 -25.02 12.93 20.89
C SER A 331 -24.91 12.53 22.38
N MET A 332 -24.13 11.51 22.71
CA MET A 332 -23.88 11.12 24.10
C MET A 332 -23.21 12.23 24.91
N THR A 333 -22.25 12.94 24.30
CA THR A 333 -21.58 14.07 24.96
C THR A 333 -22.55 15.20 25.27
N LYS A 334 -23.49 15.51 24.37
CA LYS A 334 -24.54 16.50 24.60
C LYS A 334 -25.53 16.08 25.69
N GLN A 335 -25.88 14.79 25.77
CA GLN A 335 -26.79 14.28 26.80
C GLN A 335 -26.15 14.21 28.18
N LEU A 336 -24.85 13.96 28.25
CA LEU A 336 -24.08 13.89 29.50
C LEU A 336 -23.52 15.24 29.94
N ALA A 337 -23.48 16.22 29.04
CA ALA A 337 -23.08 17.59 29.35
C ALA A 337 -24.08 18.19 30.33
N TYR A 338 -23.57 18.51 31.52
CA TYR A 338 -24.33 19.19 32.55
C TYR A 338 -24.52 20.66 32.16
N SER A 339 -25.75 21.16 32.24
CA SER A 339 -26.10 22.51 31.75
C SER A 339 -26.24 23.55 32.84
N ASP A 340 -26.13 23.21 34.13
CA ASP A 340 -26.54 24.12 35.20
C ASP A 340 -25.53 24.20 36.37
N PRO A 341 -24.49 25.05 36.28
CA PRO A 341 -23.46 25.21 37.32
C PRO A 341 -24.00 25.53 38.72
N ASP A 342 -25.20 26.12 38.82
CA ASP A 342 -25.79 26.61 40.07
C ASP A 342 -26.51 25.54 40.89
N SER A 343 -26.63 24.32 40.34
CA SER A 343 -27.29 23.18 40.99
C SER A 343 -26.31 22.16 41.58
N LEU A 344 -25.04 22.55 41.75
CA LEU A 344 -24.07 21.72 42.46
C LEU A 344 -24.52 21.56 43.92
N PRO A 345 -24.73 20.32 44.42
CA PRO A 345 -25.12 20.11 45.80
C PRO A 345 -24.03 20.69 46.72
N VAL A 346 -24.44 21.52 47.68
CA VAL A 346 -23.54 22.04 48.70
C VAL A 346 -23.04 20.84 49.52
N PRO A 347 -21.74 20.54 49.54
CA PRO A 347 -21.24 19.38 50.26
C PRO A 347 -21.50 19.56 51.75
N SER A 348 -22.29 18.66 52.34
CA SER A 348 -22.51 18.56 53.78
C SER A 348 -21.78 17.31 54.29
N GLY A 349 -20.57 17.47 54.81
CA GLY A 349 -19.77 16.37 55.36
C GLY A 349 -18.27 16.47 55.07
N ASN A 350 -17.57 15.34 55.26
CA ASN A 350 -16.13 15.23 55.05
C ASN A 350 -15.73 15.50 53.59
N LEU A 351 -14.66 16.28 53.40
CA LEU A 351 -14.10 16.59 52.08
C LEU A 351 -13.43 15.34 51.49
N VAL A 352 -14.05 14.72 50.49
CA VAL A 352 -13.44 13.67 49.66
C VAL A 352 -13.12 14.28 48.30
N LEU A 353 -11.83 14.39 47.99
CA LEU A 353 -11.36 14.96 46.74
C LEU A 353 -11.33 13.88 45.64
N ILE A 354 -12.27 13.94 44.71
CA ILE A 354 -12.31 13.03 43.54
C ILE A 354 -11.88 13.81 42.31
N THR A 355 -10.73 13.45 41.73
CA THR A 355 -10.26 14.06 40.48
C THR A 355 -10.90 13.35 39.29
N VAL A 356 -11.76 14.06 38.57
CA VAL A 356 -12.41 13.55 37.36
C VAL A 356 -11.95 14.36 36.14
N PRO A 357 -11.60 13.70 35.03
CA PRO A 357 -11.14 14.40 33.83
C PRO A 357 -12.23 15.25 33.16
N ARG A 358 -13.52 14.96 33.40
CA ARG A 358 -14.69 15.78 33.03
C ARG A 358 -15.86 15.54 33.98
N LEU A 359 -16.61 16.61 34.29
CA LEU A 359 -17.86 16.52 35.06
C LEU A 359 -18.97 15.90 34.19
N HIS A 360 -19.65 14.87 34.67
CA HIS A 360 -20.84 14.29 34.01
C HIS A 360 -21.86 13.81 35.04
N ARG A 361 -23.15 13.80 34.69
CA ARG A 361 -24.27 13.50 35.63
C ARG A 361 -24.07 12.22 36.46
N GLY A 362 -23.50 11.16 35.87
CA GLY A 362 -23.27 9.89 36.59
C GLY A 362 -22.22 9.93 37.71
N ILE A 363 -21.39 10.97 37.82
CA ILE A 363 -20.45 11.14 38.96
C ILE A 363 -21.13 11.80 40.15
N LEU A 364 -22.18 12.59 39.91
CA LEU A 364 -22.88 13.35 40.96
C LEU A 364 -24.07 12.58 41.56
N GLN A 365 -24.52 11.50 40.91
CA GLN A 365 -25.67 10.69 41.30
C GLN A 365 -25.30 9.34 41.92
N GLY A 366 -24.00 9.01 41.99
CA GLY A 366 -23.48 7.84 42.70
C GLY A 366 -22.75 8.30 43.94
#